data_AF-A0A1A6FVA4-F1
#
_entry.id   AF-A0A1A6FVA4-F1
#
_cell.length_a   1.000
_cell.length_b   1.000
_cell.length_c   1.000
_cell.angle_alpha   90.00
_cell.angle_beta   90.00
_cell.angle_gamma   90.00
#
_symmetry.space_group_name_H-M   'P 1'
#
loop_
_entity.id
_entity.type
_entity.pdbx_description
1 polymer ?
#
loop_
_entity_poly.entity_id
_entity_poly.type
_entity_poly.pdbx_seq_one_letter_code
_entity_poly.pdbx_strand_id
1 'polypeptide(L)'
;MLDGDVTDVVEAKSLGIRPNYIDIYSASWGPDDDGKTVDGPGRLAKQAFEYGIKKVISGICGLNAVTAGKMAPLKPKWNPEAGPPWFQDTTTALWRDTLKGRQGLGSIFVWASGNGGREGDHCSCDGYTNSIYTISVSSTTENGHKPWYLEECASTLATTYSSGAFYERKIVTTDLRQRCTDGHTGTSVSAPMVAGIIALALEAK
;
A
#
# COMPACT_ATOMS: atom_id res chain seq x y z
N MET A 1 10.48 2.06 -5.20
CA MET A 1 11.34 2.99 -4.45
C MET A 1 12.39 2.13 -3.79
N LEU A 2 13.65 2.22 -4.24
CA LEU A 2 14.73 1.34 -3.77
C LEU A 2 15.99 2.14 -3.38
N ASP A 3 16.10 3.40 -3.83
CA ASP A 3 17.28 4.24 -3.66
C ASP A 3 16.88 5.72 -3.84
N GLY A 4 17.74 6.61 -3.35
CA GLY A 4 17.61 8.06 -3.39
C GLY A 4 16.70 8.65 -2.32
N ASP A 5 16.61 9.99 -2.32
CA ASP A 5 15.78 10.74 -1.37
C ASP A 5 14.29 10.41 -1.57
N VAL A 6 13.69 9.87 -0.51
CA VAL A 6 12.28 9.54 -0.45
C VAL A 6 11.50 10.79 -0.07
N THR A 7 10.69 11.29 -1.00
CA THR A 7 9.81 12.44 -0.77
C THR A 7 8.36 12.05 -1.03
N ASP A 8 7.42 12.80 -0.44
CA ASP A 8 5.97 12.61 -0.65
C ASP A 8 5.59 12.54 -2.15
N VAL A 9 6.28 13.29 -3.02
CA VAL A 9 6.08 13.24 -4.47
C VAL A 9 6.51 11.90 -5.07
N VAL A 10 7.65 11.34 -4.62
CA VAL A 10 8.17 10.05 -5.09
C VAL A 10 7.26 8.91 -4.65
N GLU A 11 6.80 8.95 -3.40
CA GLU A 11 5.83 8.01 -2.85
C GLU A 11 4.52 8.05 -3.64
N ALA A 12 3.93 9.24 -3.82
CA ALA A 12 2.68 9.42 -4.55
C ALA A 12 2.76 8.94 -5.99
N LYS A 13 3.87 9.23 -6.69
CA LYS A 13 4.10 8.73 -8.05
C LYS A 13 4.27 7.22 -8.09
N SER A 14 4.92 6.63 -7.09
CA SER A 14 5.10 5.17 -6.99
C SER A 14 3.78 4.45 -6.72
N LEU A 15 2.91 5.02 -5.89
CA LEU A 15 1.57 4.51 -5.58
C LEU A 15 0.58 4.69 -6.74
N GLY A 16 0.77 5.72 -7.54
CA GLY A 16 -0.11 6.09 -8.65
C GLY A 16 0.37 5.65 -10.04
N ILE A 17 1.39 4.80 -10.15
CA ILE A 17 1.97 4.43 -11.45
C ILE A 17 1.08 3.44 -12.20
N ARG A 18 0.56 3.85 -13.36
CA ARG A 18 -0.24 2.99 -14.28
C ARG A 18 -1.33 2.15 -13.57
N PRO A 19 -2.25 2.78 -12.81
CA PRO A 19 -3.22 2.07 -11.96
C PRO A 19 -4.29 1.30 -12.74
N ASN A 20 -4.42 1.51 -14.06
CA ASN A 20 -5.26 0.67 -14.92
C ASN A 20 -4.55 -0.56 -15.51
N TYR A 21 -3.23 -0.66 -15.31
CA TYR A 21 -2.41 -1.77 -15.76
C TYR A 21 -1.89 -2.60 -14.59
N ILE A 22 -1.55 -1.95 -13.47
CA ILE A 22 -1.07 -2.61 -12.26
C ILE A 22 -2.26 -2.86 -11.34
N ASP A 23 -2.50 -4.13 -11.04
CA ASP A 23 -3.55 -4.52 -10.09
C ASP A 23 -3.11 -4.39 -8.63
N ILE A 24 -1.92 -4.91 -8.32
CA ILE A 24 -1.43 -5.09 -6.95
C ILE A 24 -0.10 -4.38 -6.80
N TYR A 25 -0.02 -3.57 -5.75
CA TYR A 25 1.19 -2.91 -5.28
C TYR A 25 1.63 -3.59 -4.00
N SER A 26 2.88 -4.02 -3.94
CA SER A 26 3.47 -4.61 -2.73
C SER A 26 4.60 -3.72 -2.23
N ALA A 27 4.55 -3.37 -0.95
CA ALA A 27 5.51 -2.46 -0.33
C ALA A 27 5.76 -2.83 1.13
N SER A 28 6.89 -2.34 1.65
CA SER A 28 7.34 -2.58 3.02
C SER A 28 8.19 -1.41 3.54
N TRP A 29 7.92 -0.21 3.04
CA TRP A 29 8.56 1.03 3.48
C TRP A 29 7.57 1.81 4.35
N GLY A 30 8.09 2.63 5.24
CA GLY A 30 7.33 3.39 6.23
C GLY A 30 8.28 4.24 7.06
N PRO A 31 7.82 4.75 8.21
CA PRO A 31 8.68 5.39 9.21
C PRO A 31 9.76 4.44 9.74
N ASP A 32 10.69 4.98 10.53
CA ASP A 32 11.69 4.15 11.19
C ASP A 32 11.04 3.23 12.23
N ASP A 33 11.35 1.93 12.14
CA ASP A 33 10.87 0.87 13.02
C ASP A 33 11.59 0.88 14.40
N ASP A 34 11.72 2.06 15.03
CA ASP A 34 12.56 2.32 16.20
C ASP A 34 11.80 2.35 17.54
N GLY A 35 10.49 2.09 17.51
CA GLY A 35 9.60 2.12 18.67
C GLY A 35 9.34 3.51 19.24
N LYS A 36 9.73 4.58 18.52
CA LYS A 36 9.63 5.97 18.97
C LYS A 36 9.00 6.88 17.91
N THR A 37 9.02 6.45 16.66
CA THR A 37 8.54 7.23 15.53
C THR A 37 7.03 7.04 15.35
N VAL A 38 6.34 8.16 15.08
CA VAL A 38 4.93 8.17 14.67
C VAL A 38 4.85 9.04 13.43
N ASP A 39 4.66 8.43 12.28
CA ASP A 39 4.60 9.13 10.99
C ASP A 39 3.80 8.31 9.96
N GLY A 40 3.61 8.83 8.75
CA GLY A 40 2.85 8.14 7.72
C GLY A 40 2.84 8.89 6.39
N PRO A 41 1.89 8.55 5.49
CA PRO A 41 1.84 9.15 4.16
C PRO A 41 1.68 10.66 4.23
N GLY A 42 2.56 11.34 3.50
CA GLY A 42 2.40 12.75 3.18
C GLY A 42 1.11 13.02 2.40
N ARG A 43 0.83 14.31 2.15
CA ARG A 43 -0.45 14.72 1.56
C ARG A 43 -0.65 14.11 0.17
N LEU A 44 0.39 14.01 -0.64
CA LEU A 44 0.30 13.47 -1.99
C LEU A 44 0.18 11.94 -1.97
N ALA A 45 0.96 11.26 -1.13
CA ALA A 45 0.89 9.81 -0.97
C ALA A 45 -0.50 9.37 -0.48
N LYS A 46 -1.07 10.09 0.50
CA LYS A 46 -2.44 9.86 0.97
C LYS A 46 -3.48 10.04 -0.15
N GLN A 47 -3.33 11.08 -0.96
CA GLN A 47 -4.18 11.29 -2.13
C GLN A 47 -4.03 10.14 -3.14
N ALA A 48 -2.82 9.64 -3.39
CA ALA A 48 -2.59 8.52 -4.28
C ALA A 48 -3.34 7.25 -3.83
N PHE A 49 -3.34 6.95 -2.52
CA PHE A 49 -4.18 5.87 -1.97
C PHE A 49 -5.66 6.11 -2.21
N GLU A 50 -6.17 7.28 -1.80
CA GLU A 50 -7.59 7.63 -1.90
C GLU A 50 -8.12 7.55 -3.34
N TYR A 51 -7.32 7.96 -4.31
CA TYR A 51 -7.72 7.88 -5.69
C TYR A 51 -7.53 6.48 -6.27
N GLY A 52 -6.43 5.79 -5.93
CA GLY A 52 -6.19 4.41 -6.37
C GLY A 52 -7.35 3.46 -6.05
N ILE A 53 -7.96 3.61 -4.87
CA ILE A 53 -9.06 2.74 -4.40
C ILE A 53 -10.47 3.22 -4.81
N LYS A 54 -10.62 4.39 -5.44
CA LYS A 54 -11.95 4.93 -5.78
C LYS A 54 -12.64 4.06 -6.84
N LYS A 55 -13.71 3.39 -6.41
CA LYS A 55 -14.57 2.61 -7.28
C LYS A 55 -15.36 3.52 -8.22
N VAL A 56 -15.51 3.11 -9.48
CA VAL A 56 -16.62 3.64 -10.31
C VAL A 56 -17.87 2.89 -9.90
N ILE A 57 -18.82 3.57 -9.26
CA ILE A 57 -20.19 3.05 -9.19
C ILE A 57 -20.79 3.23 -10.59
N SER A 58 -20.47 2.32 -11.51
CA SER A 58 -21.19 2.20 -12.77
C SER A 58 -22.36 1.25 -12.54
N GLY A 59 -23.56 1.81 -12.42
CA GLY A 59 -24.80 1.05 -12.46
C GLY A 59 -25.35 0.61 -11.10
N ILE A 60 -26.16 1.48 -10.48
CA ILE A 60 -27.43 0.95 -10.00
C ILE A 60 -28.32 0.86 -11.24
N CYS A 61 -28.47 -0.35 -11.77
CA CYS A 61 -29.52 -0.66 -12.73
C CYS A 61 -30.86 -0.48 -12.00
N GLY A 62 -31.62 0.58 -12.33
CA GLY A 62 -33.05 0.67 -11.97
C GLY A 62 -33.56 1.92 -11.25
N LEU A 63 -32.73 2.91 -10.88
CA LEU A 63 -33.26 4.17 -10.34
C LEU A 63 -33.46 5.18 -11.46
N ASN A 64 -34.69 5.25 -11.96
CA ASN A 64 -35.17 6.40 -12.71
C ASN A 64 -34.85 7.67 -11.93
N ALA A 65 -34.15 8.59 -12.59
CA ALA A 65 -33.78 9.89 -12.05
C ALA A 65 -35.03 10.76 -11.84
N VAL A 66 -35.76 10.51 -10.76
CA VAL A 66 -36.76 11.44 -10.22
C VAL A 66 -36.51 11.52 -8.73
N THR A 67 -36.11 12.70 -8.27
CA THR A 67 -35.92 13.10 -6.85
C THR A 67 -34.73 12.49 -6.08
N ALA A 68 -33.51 12.65 -6.60
CA ALA A 68 -32.35 12.83 -5.72
C ALA A 68 -32.24 14.33 -5.40
N GLY A 69 -32.66 14.73 -4.20
CA GLY A 69 -32.43 16.08 -3.69
C GLY A 69 -30.96 16.47 -3.83
N LYS A 70 -30.71 17.70 -4.26
CA LYS A 70 -29.38 18.28 -4.49
C LYS A 70 -28.47 18.10 -3.26
N MET A 71 -27.69 17.03 -3.21
CA MET A 71 -26.37 17.10 -2.59
C MET A 71 -25.43 17.62 -3.67
N ALA A 72 -25.17 18.92 -3.61
CA ALA A 72 -24.09 19.51 -4.39
C ALA A 72 -22.81 18.73 -4.06
N PRO A 73 -22.03 18.28 -5.07
CA PRO A 73 -20.72 17.75 -4.79
C PRO A 73 -19.97 18.84 -4.04
N LEU A 74 -19.41 18.50 -2.86
CA LEU A 74 -18.46 19.38 -2.19
C LEU A 74 -17.37 19.67 -3.22
N LYS A 75 -17.40 20.86 -3.81
CA LYS A 75 -16.31 21.31 -4.67
C LYS A 75 -15.07 21.30 -3.78
N PRO A 76 -13.96 20.65 -4.19
CA PRO A 76 -12.71 20.82 -3.50
C PRO A 76 -12.46 22.32 -3.37
N LYS A 77 -12.17 22.82 -2.16
CA LYS A 77 -11.74 24.23 -1.94
C LYS A 77 -10.40 24.56 -2.63
N TRP A 78 -9.87 23.64 -3.42
CA TRP A 78 -8.62 23.78 -4.14
C TRP A 78 -8.92 24.06 -5.62
N ASN A 79 -8.50 25.24 -6.09
CA ASN A 79 -8.43 25.55 -7.50
C ASN A 79 -7.08 25.05 -8.05
N PRO A 80 -7.06 24.03 -8.93
CA PRO A 80 -5.83 23.53 -9.55
C PRO A 80 -5.10 24.59 -10.38
N GLU A 81 -5.80 25.64 -10.79
CA GLU A 81 -5.29 26.72 -11.65
C GLU A 81 -4.55 27.81 -10.86
N ALA A 82 -4.50 27.73 -9.53
CA ALA A 82 -3.87 28.76 -8.69
C ALA A 82 -2.36 28.51 -8.41
N GLY A 83 -1.77 27.43 -8.93
CA GLY A 83 -0.33 27.15 -8.82
C GLY A 83 0.51 27.85 -9.92
N PRO A 84 1.82 28.06 -9.70
CA PRO A 84 2.69 28.66 -10.70
C PRO A 84 2.72 27.83 -12.01
N PRO A 85 3.00 28.42 -13.19
CA PRO A 85 2.77 27.78 -14.50
C PRO A 85 3.50 26.44 -14.72
N TRP A 86 4.65 26.22 -14.07
CA TRP A 86 5.38 24.94 -14.10
C TRP A 86 4.79 23.86 -13.17
N PHE A 87 3.80 24.21 -12.34
CA PHE A 87 3.06 23.32 -11.44
C PHE A 87 1.81 22.71 -12.10
N GLN A 88 1.36 23.27 -13.23
CA GLN A 88 0.08 22.91 -13.88
C GLN A 88 0.20 21.77 -14.91
N ASP A 89 1.40 21.47 -15.41
CA ASP A 89 1.54 20.65 -16.63
C ASP A 89 1.69 19.14 -16.37
N THR A 90 2.20 18.71 -15.20
CA THR A 90 2.45 17.27 -14.94
C THR A 90 1.49 16.60 -13.95
N THR A 91 0.84 17.37 -13.08
CA THR A 91 -0.09 16.81 -12.07
C THR A 91 -1.51 16.76 -12.63
N THR A 92 -2.01 17.82 -13.24
CA THR A 92 -3.44 17.90 -13.59
C THR A 92 -3.89 17.00 -14.74
N ALA A 93 -3.00 16.61 -15.66
CA ALA A 93 -3.31 15.71 -16.76
C ALA A 93 -3.11 14.22 -16.40
N LEU A 94 -2.08 13.88 -15.62
CA LEU A 94 -1.84 12.51 -15.14
C LEU A 94 -2.93 12.04 -14.16
N TRP A 95 -3.51 12.97 -13.40
CA TRP A 95 -4.48 12.66 -12.37
C TRP A 95 -5.95 12.73 -12.85
N ARG A 96 -6.29 13.24 -14.05
CA ARG A 96 -7.73 13.41 -14.39
C ARG A 96 -8.39 12.19 -15.04
N ASP A 97 -7.67 11.44 -15.88
CA ASP A 97 -8.24 10.28 -16.59
C ASP A 97 -7.78 8.92 -16.05
N THR A 98 -6.81 8.91 -15.12
CA THR A 98 -6.12 7.69 -14.66
C THR A 98 -6.45 7.32 -13.20
N LEU A 99 -7.33 8.06 -12.53
CA LEU A 99 -7.49 8.01 -11.07
C LEU A 99 -8.46 6.97 -10.50
N LYS A 100 -8.69 5.89 -11.23
CA LYS A 100 -9.57 4.81 -10.80
C LYS A 100 -8.81 3.52 -11.02
N GLY A 101 -8.16 3.02 -9.96
CA GLY A 101 -7.38 1.80 -10.05
C GLY A 101 -8.19 0.65 -10.59
N ARG A 102 -7.54 -0.20 -11.39
CA ARG A 102 -8.12 -1.42 -11.96
C ARG A 102 -9.43 -1.16 -12.68
N GLN A 103 -9.43 -0.16 -13.58
CA GLN A 103 -10.62 0.25 -14.35
C GLN A 103 -11.83 0.60 -13.46
N GLY A 104 -11.56 1.10 -12.24
CA GLY A 104 -12.59 1.42 -11.27
C GLY A 104 -12.97 0.29 -10.31
N LEU A 105 -12.23 -0.82 -10.26
CA LEU A 105 -12.35 -1.82 -9.19
C LEU A 105 -11.60 -1.44 -7.91
N GLY A 106 -10.66 -0.49 -8.01
CA GLY A 106 -9.77 -0.04 -6.95
C GLY A 106 -8.47 -0.84 -6.93
N SER A 107 -7.34 -0.13 -6.94
CA SER A 107 -5.99 -0.70 -6.75
C SER A 107 -5.89 -1.46 -5.43
N ILE A 108 -5.07 -2.50 -5.39
CA ILE A 108 -4.81 -3.27 -4.18
C ILE A 108 -3.43 -2.92 -3.66
N PHE A 109 -3.35 -2.39 -2.45
CA PHE A 109 -2.07 -2.07 -1.78
C PHE A 109 -1.83 -3.08 -0.68
N VAL A 110 -0.74 -3.85 -0.78
CA VAL A 110 -0.31 -4.84 0.22
C VAL A 110 0.93 -4.30 0.90
N TRP A 111 0.89 -4.24 2.24
CA TRP A 111 1.92 -3.60 3.05
C TRP A 111 2.47 -4.56 4.10
N ALA A 112 3.78 -4.55 4.30
CA ALA A 112 4.38 -5.22 5.45
C ALA A 112 4.05 -4.45 6.74
N SER A 113 3.85 -5.17 7.84
CA SER A 113 3.46 -4.55 9.10
C SER A 113 4.59 -3.83 9.84
N GLY A 114 5.87 -4.05 9.48
CA GLY A 114 7.03 -3.47 10.19
C GLY A 114 7.93 -4.51 10.85
N ASN A 115 9.17 -4.14 11.21
CA ASN A 115 10.20 -5.01 11.78
C ASN A 115 10.75 -4.54 13.16
N GLY A 116 10.07 -3.59 13.81
CA GLY A 116 10.48 -2.93 15.05
C GLY A 116 10.15 -3.69 16.34
N GLY A 117 9.72 -4.96 16.26
CA GLY A 117 9.28 -5.73 17.43
C GLY A 117 10.29 -5.82 18.57
N ARG A 118 11.61 -5.79 18.29
CA ARG A 118 12.66 -5.77 19.33
C ARG A 118 12.81 -4.42 20.02
N GLU A 119 12.47 -3.34 19.31
CA GLU A 119 12.53 -1.97 19.83
C GLU A 119 11.25 -1.59 20.59
N GLY A 120 10.27 -2.50 20.64
CA GLY A 120 8.97 -2.25 21.27
C GLY A 120 7.99 -1.49 20.38
N ASP A 121 8.23 -1.52 19.07
CA ASP A 121 7.40 -0.79 18.10
C ASP A 121 6.01 -1.39 17.92
N HIS A 122 5.08 -0.53 17.50
CA HIS A 122 3.69 -0.85 17.27
C HIS A 122 3.25 -0.28 15.92
N CYS A 123 2.87 -1.15 15.01
CA CYS A 123 2.50 -0.77 13.66
C CYS A 123 1.28 0.18 13.54
N SER A 124 0.55 0.43 14.62
CA SER A 124 -0.44 1.53 14.64
C SER A 124 0.18 2.94 14.53
N CYS A 125 1.47 3.07 14.84
CA CYS A 125 2.26 4.29 14.74
C CYS A 125 2.76 4.57 13.31
N ASP A 126 2.73 3.56 12.45
CA ASP A 126 2.97 3.71 11.01
C ASP A 126 1.64 3.95 10.27
N GLY A 127 1.49 5.15 9.72
CA GLY A 127 0.29 5.56 8.98
C GLY A 127 0.12 4.87 7.61
N TYR A 128 1.14 4.20 7.08
CA TYR A 128 1.02 3.37 5.88
C TYR A 128 0.33 2.06 6.21
N THR A 129 0.86 1.29 7.16
CA THR A 129 0.28 0.00 7.58
C THR A 129 -1.05 0.16 8.35
N ASN A 130 -1.24 1.27 9.06
CA ASN A 130 -2.49 1.60 9.76
C ASN A 130 -3.57 2.21 8.84
N SER A 131 -3.30 2.34 7.54
CA SER A 131 -4.24 2.88 6.57
C SER A 131 -5.34 1.87 6.22
N ILE A 132 -6.59 2.35 6.15
CA ILE A 132 -7.72 1.54 5.65
C ILE A 132 -7.60 1.18 4.16
N TYR A 133 -6.65 1.80 3.45
CA TYR A 133 -6.41 1.57 2.02
C TYR A 133 -5.40 0.45 1.76
N THR A 134 -4.72 -0.02 2.80
CA THR A 134 -3.68 -1.05 2.71
C THR A 134 -4.13 -2.34 3.37
N ILE A 135 -3.76 -3.46 2.75
CA ILE A 135 -3.81 -4.77 3.37
C ILE A 135 -2.50 -4.94 4.13
N SER A 136 -2.53 -4.68 5.43
CA SER A 136 -1.38 -4.87 6.30
C SER A 136 -1.15 -6.35 6.60
N VAL A 137 0.09 -6.80 6.40
CA VAL A 137 0.51 -8.19 6.46
C VAL A 137 1.65 -8.36 7.44
N SER A 138 1.44 -9.25 8.40
CA SER A 138 2.45 -9.64 9.38
C SER A 138 3.07 -11.01 9.08
N SER A 139 3.93 -11.49 9.96
CA SER A 139 4.71 -12.72 9.78
C SER A 139 4.47 -13.77 10.84
N THR A 140 4.60 -15.04 10.47
CA THR A 140 4.75 -16.14 11.42
C THR A 140 6.00 -16.96 11.07
N THR A 141 6.64 -17.55 12.08
CA THR A 141 7.80 -18.40 11.84
C THR A 141 7.40 -19.76 11.25
N GLU A 142 8.38 -20.55 10.83
CA GLU A 142 8.17 -21.92 10.36
C GLU A 142 7.31 -22.76 11.34
N ASN A 143 7.55 -22.61 12.64
CA ASN A 143 6.81 -23.35 13.67
C ASN A 143 5.50 -22.68 14.13
N GLY A 144 5.04 -21.65 13.41
CA GLY A 144 3.78 -20.96 13.73
C GLY A 144 3.89 -20.01 14.93
N HIS A 145 5.09 -19.54 15.26
CA HIS A 145 5.31 -18.61 16.37
C HIS A 145 5.38 -17.16 15.90
N LYS A 146 5.26 -16.22 16.85
CA LYS A 146 5.53 -14.79 16.62
C LYS A 146 7.05 -14.59 16.42
N PRO A 147 7.51 -14.07 15.27
CA PRO A 147 8.93 -13.75 15.10
C PRO A 147 9.33 -12.54 15.95
N TRP A 148 10.63 -12.46 16.27
CA TRP A 148 11.18 -11.42 17.16
C TRP A 148 11.09 -9.98 16.62
N TYR A 149 10.96 -9.81 15.31
CA TYR A 149 10.84 -8.51 14.65
C TYR A 149 9.39 -8.07 14.47
N LEU A 150 8.40 -8.93 14.75
CA LEU A 150 7.00 -8.62 14.50
C LEU A 150 6.50 -7.45 15.37
N GLU A 151 5.86 -6.49 14.72
CA GLU A 151 5.07 -5.45 15.38
C GLU A 151 3.60 -5.86 15.48
N GLU A 152 3.01 -5.68 16.66
CA GLU A 152 1.61 -6.03 16.93
C GLU A 152 0.72 -4.80 16.76
N CYS A 153 -0.33 -4.92 15.94
CA CYS A 153 -1.35 -3.88 15.82
C CYS A 153 -2.69 -4.41 15.32
N ALA A 154 -3.76 -3.71 15.70
CA ALA A 154 -5.13 -4.03 15.28
C ALA A 154 -5.40 -3.82 13.78
N SER A 155 -4.53 -3.07 13.09
CA SER A 155 -4.64 -2.83 11.64
C SER A 155 -4.11 -3.99 10.78
N THR A 156 -3.36 -4.93 11.37
CA THR A 156 -2.91 -6.14 10.65
C THR A 156 -4.11 -7.00 10.23
N LEU A 157 -4.19 -7.31 8.93
CA LEU A 157 -5.32 -8.10 8.36
C LEU A 157 -4.97 -9.55 8.08
N ALA A 158 -3.70 -9.84 7.79
CA ALA A 158 -3.26 -11.17 7.38
C ALA A 158 -1.86 -11.50 7.91
N THR A 159 -1.52 -12.78 7.87
CA THR A 159 -0.21 -13.28 8.27
C THR A 159 0.25 -14.33 7.27
N THR A 160 1.53 -14.32 6.91
CA THR A 160 2.16 -15.40 6.14
C THR A 160 3.48 -15.82 6.77
N TYR A 161 4.02 -16.95 6.34
CA TYR A 161 5.31 -17.42 6.82
C TYR A 161 6.42 -16.40 6.53
N SER A 162 7.44 -16.35 7.36
CA SER A 162 8.70 -15.65 7.09
C SER A 162 9.79 -16.29 7.93
N SER A 163 10.93 -15.63 8.06
CA SER A 163 12.04 -16.03 8.93
C SER A 163 11.67 -16.03 10.42
N GLY A 164 12.38 -16.82 11.22
CA GLY A 164 12.22 -16.85 12.67
C GLY A 164 13.55 -16.93 13.41
N ALA A 165 13.66 -17.87 14.34
CA ALA A 165 14.90 -18.21 15.02
C ALA A 165 15.97 -18.70 14.04
N PHE A 166 17.24 -18.71 14.47
CA PHE A 166 18.38 -19.04 13.60
C PHE A 166 18.33 -20.46 13.01
N TYR A 167 17.64 -21.39 13.69
CA TYR A 167 17.47 -22.78 13.28
C TYR A 167 16.21 -23.01 12.42
N GLU A 168 15.32 -22.02 12.32
CA GLU A 168 14.14 -22.10 11.47
C GLU A 168 14.50 -21.73 10.03
N ARG A 169 13.81 -22.36 9.08
CA ARG A 169 13.94 -22.03 7.67
C ARG A 169 13.52 -20.58 7.42
N LYS A 170 14.17 -19.99 6.42
CA LYS A 170 13.90 -18.64 5.91
C LYS A 170 13.31 -18.75 4.51
N ILE A 171 13.04 -17.61 3.89
CA ILE A 171 12.42 -17.59 2.58
C ILE A 171 13.48 -17.65 1.48
N VAL A 172 13.25 -18.57 0.53
CA VAL A 172 14.06 -18.75 -0.66
C VAL A 172 13.47 -17.95 -1.81
N THR A 173 14.27 -17.09 -2.45
CA THR A 173 13.82 -16.27 -3.59
C THR A 173 14.99 -15.83 -4.46
N THR A 174 14.69 -15.17 -5.58
CA THR A 174 15.70 -14.54 -6.44
C THR A 174 16.42 -13.40 -5.73
N ASP A 175 17.71 -13.23 -6.02
CA ASP A 175 18.56 -12.21 -5.44
C ASP A 175 19.31 -11.44 -6.55
N LEU A 176 19.86 -10.28 -6.18
CA LEU A 176 20.64 -9.42 -7.06
C LEU A 176 21.77 -10.19 -7.74
N ARG A 177 22.19 -9.69 -8.91
CA ARG A 177 23.29 -10.27 -9.70
C ARG A 177 23.03 -11.71 -10.14
N GLN A 178 21.76 -12.02 -10.48
CA GLN A 178 21.30 -13.32 -10.96
C GLN A 178 21.58 -14.45 -9.95
N ARG A 179 21.39 -14.16 -8.66
CA ARG A 179 21.59 -15.14 -7.59
C ARG A 179 20.26 -15.64 -7.05
N CYS A 180 20.35 -16.65 -6.20
CA CYS A 180 19.27 -17.10 -5.35
C CYS A 180 19.72 -16.89 -3.91
N THR A 181 18.81 -16.39 -3.07
CA THR A 181 19.01 -16.30 -1.62
C THR A 181 18.10 -17.31 -0.95
N ASP A 182 18.62 -17.98 0.07
CA ASP A 182 17.87 -18.81 1.02
C ASP A 182 17.71 -18.11 2.38
N GLY A 183 18.06 -16.82 2.43
CA GLY A 183 18.22 -16.06 3.65
C GLY A 183 17.35 -14.81 3.75
N HIS A 184 16.30 -14.67 2.94
CA HIS A 184 15.43 -13.47 3.01
C HIS A 184 14.55 -13.51 4.27
N THR A 185 14.46 -12.37 4.98
CA THR A 185 13.88 -12.26 6.32
C THR A 185 12.99 -11.03 6.50
N GLY A 186 12.18 -11.01 7.56
CA GLY A 186 11.36 -9.87 7.96
C GLY A 186 9.92 -9.91 7.43
N THR A 187 9.10 -8.98 7.90
CA THR A 187 7.71 -8.77 7.40
C THR A 187 7.68 -8.32 5.94
N SER A 188 8.78 -7.72 5.46
CA SER A 188 8.99 -7.35 4.05
C SER A 188 8.89 -8.54 3.09
N VAL A 189 9.08 -9.77 3.58
CA VAL A 189 8.86 -10.99 2.76
C VAL A 189 7.40 -11.42 2.74
N SER A 190 6.67 -11.18 3.84
CA SER A 190 5.28 -11.58 3.97
C SER A 190 4.35 -10.80 3.03
N ALA A 191 4.60 -9.50 2.82
CA ALA A 191 3.82 -8.68 1.89
C ALA A 191 3.79 -9.22 0.44
N PRO A 192 4.92 -9.54 -0.23
CA PRO A 192 4.89 -10.08 -1.59
C PRO A 192 4.26 -11.48 -1.67
N MET A 193 4.32 -12.31 -0.61
CA MET A 193 3.60 -13.58 -0.59
C MET A 193 2.08 -13.40 -0.60
N VAL A 194 1.55 -12.46 0.20
CA VAL A 194 0.12 -12.12 0.15
C VAL A 194 -0.26 -11.51 -1.19
N ALA A 195 0.59 -10.66 -1.78
CA ALA A 195 0.36 -10.13 -3.12
C ALA A 195 0.23 -11.26 -4.16
N GLY A 196 1.08 -12.29 -4.08
CA GLY A 196 0.97 -13.48 -4.94
C GLY A 196 -0.33 -14.27 -4.74
N ILE A 197 -0.75 -14.48 -3.48
CA ILE A 197 -2.03 -15.15 -3.18
C ILE A 197 -3.22 -14.35 -3.72
N ILE A 198 -3.20 -13.01 -3.57
CA ILE A 198 -4.23 -12.14 -4.12
C ILE A 198 -4.24 -12.21 -5.65
N ALA A 199 -3.08 -12.28 -6.31
CA ALA A 199 -3.02 -12.43 -7.76
C ALA A 199 -3.72 -13.71 -8.23
N LEU A 200 -3.49 -14.85 -7.56
CA LEU A 200 -4.20 -16.10 -7.83
C LEU A 200 -5.72 -15.96 -7.61
N ALA A 201 -6.13 -15.24 -6.55
CA ALA A 201 -7.53 -14.98 -6.28
C ALA A 201 -8.19 -14.06 -7.32
N LEU A 202 -7.43 -13.13 -7.93
CA LEU A 202 -7.89 -12.28 -9.01
C LEU A 202 -8.03 -13.05 -10.33
N GLU A 203 -7.15 -14.03 -10.59
CA GLU A 203 -7.23 -14.90 -11.77
C GLU A 203 -8.45 -15.82 -11.74
N ALA A 204 -8.87 -16.28 -10.56
CA ALA A 204 -9.97 -17.23 -10.40
C ALA A 204 -11.38 -16.64 -10.61
N LYS A 205 -11.51 -15.36 -10.98
CA LYS A 205 -12.78 -14.65 -11.17
C LYS A 205 -12.91 -14.07 -12.56
#